data_AF-A0A847J2Z3-F1
#
_entry.id   AF-A0A847J2Z3-F1
#
_cell.length_a   1.000
_cell.length_b   1.000
_cell.length_c   1.000
_cell.angle_alpha   90.00
_cell.angle_beta   90.00
_cell.angle_gamma   90.00
#
_symmetry.space_group_name_H-M   'P 1'
#
loop_
_entity.id
_entity.type
_entity.pdbx_description
1 polymer ?
#
loop_
_entity_poly.entity_id
_entity_poly.type
_entity_poly.pdbx_seq_one_letter_code
_entity_poly.pdbx_strand_id
1 'polypeptide(L)'
;MEFKKLQIDSLIPAEYNPRKKLKPGDSEFEKIKNSINEFGYVDPVIVNKDLTVIGGHQRILVLKTLGVTEIDCVVIDVDKTKEKALNIALNKISGEWNKELLADLIKDLQSLDYDTSFTGFDPPEIDALFNELHPKGVKEDGFDEPPPETPITKKGEIWILGRHRLICGDSTKIETYTALMDGKKANLIVTDPPYNVAYEGNAGKIQNDNMEDKKFYEFLLEAYKCMYENLADGGSIYVF
;
A
#
# COMPACT_ATOMS: atom_id res chain seq x y z
N MET A 1 8.81 21.28 32.51
CA MET A 1 8.14 20.86 31.27
C MET A 1 6.86 21.66 31.17
N GLU A 2 6.65 22.35 30.06
CA GLU A 2 5.51 23.24 29.84
C GLU A 2 5.01 23.11 28.40
N PHE A 3 3.70 23.05 28.18
CA PHE A 3 3.13 23.08 26.83
C PHE A 3 2.96 24.54 26.38
N LYS A 4 3.48 24.86 25.19
CA LYS A 4 3.34 26.19 24.57
C LYS A 4 3.03 26.08 23.10
N LYS A 5 2.12 26.93 22.62
CA LYS A 5 1.94 27.17 21.20
C LYS A 5 3.05 28.10 20.71
N LEU A 6 3.82 27.66 19.73
CA LEU A 6 4.97 28.37 19.19
C LEU A 6 4.87 28.48 17.66
N GLN A 7 5.39 29.58 17.13
CA GLN A 7 5.55 29.77 15.68
C GLN A 7 6.54 28.74 15.14
N ILE A 8 6.15 27.97 14.13
CA ILE A 8 6.95 26.85 13.62
C ILE A 8 8.29 27.31 13.02
N ASP A 9 8.34 28.56 12.54
CA ASP A 9 9.53 29.18 11.94
C ASP A 9 10.49 29.76 12.97
N SER A 10 10.09 29.91 14.24
CA SER A 10 11.00 30.31 15.32
C SER A 10 11.78 29.14 15.91
N LEU A 11 11.39 27.90 15.61
CA LEU A 11 12.05 26.70 16.11
C LEU A 11 13.39 26.49 15.43
N ILE A 12 14.42 26.18 16.23
CA ILE A 12 15.80 26.03 15.76
C ILE A 12 16.08 24.53 15.55
N PRO A 13 16.29 24.05 14.31
CA PRO A 13 16.66 22.67 14.07
C PRO A 13 17.99 22.34 14.75
N ALA A 14 18.05 21.23 15.49
CA ALA A 14 19.31 20.75 16.07
C ALA A 14 20.29 20.28 14.98
N GLU A 15 21.44 20.94 14.85
CA GLU A 15 22.50 20.58 13.89
C GLU A 15 23.07 19.18 14.11
N TYR A 16 23.04 18.69 15.35
CA TYR A 16 23.54 17.37 15.72
C TYR A 16 22.55 16.23 15.49
N ASN A 17 21.33 16.51 15.02
CA ASN A 17 20.29 15.51 14.87
C ASN A 17 20.72 14.43 13.85
N PRO A 18 20.81 13.14 14.24
CA PRO A 18 21.38 12.11 13.39
C PRO A 18 20.40 11.54 12.36
N ARG A 19 19.10 11.85 12.44
CA ARG A 19 18.09 11.39 11.47
C ARG A 19 18.30 12.07 10.12
N LYS A 20 18.17 11.30 9.03
CA LYS A 20 18.15 11.83 7.67
C LYS A 20 16.99 12.83 7.52
N LYS A 21 17.28 13.96 6.85
CA LYS A 21 16.28 14.96 6.51
C LYS A 21 15.38 14.40 5.40
N LEU A 22 14.09 14.29 5.68
CA LEU A 22 13.09 13.82 4.72
C LEU A 22 12.77 14.90 3.69
N LYS A 23 12.28 14.46 2.53
CA LYS A 23 11.74 15.28 1.45
C LYS A 23 10.33 14.79 1.07
N PRO A 24 9.48 15.67 0.51
CA PRO A 24 8.23 15.24 -0.11
C PRO A 24 8.46 14.10 -1.12
N GLY A 25 7.64 13.05 -1.04
CA GLY A 25 7.80 11.81 -1.81
C GLY A 25 8.63 10.71 -1.15
N ASP A 26 9.38 10.99 -0.07
CA ASP A 26 9.99 9.91 0.73
C ASP A 26 8.88 9.10 1.43
N SER A 27 9.01 7.77 1.53
CA SER A 27 7.98 6.90 2.13
C SER A 27 7.58 7.34 3.55
N GLU A 28 8.55 7.57 4.43
CA GLU A 28 8.28 8.03 5.79
C GLU A 28 7.67 9.43 5.83
N PHE A 29 7.97 10.30 4.86
CA PHE A 29 7.36 11.62 4.80
C PHE A 29 5.86 11.50 4.51
N GLU A 30 5.49 10.70 3.51
CA GLU A 30 4.09 10.49 3.16
C GLU A 30 3.34 9.74 4.26
N LYS A 31 3.96 8.74 4.92
CA LYS A 31 3.37 8.06 6.10
C LYS A 31 3.03 9.06 7.22
N ILE A 32 3.95 9.95 7.58
CA ILE A 32 3.71 10.99 8.61
C ILE A 32 2.62 11.98 8.13
N LYS A 33 2.65 12.40 6.87
CA LYS A 33 1.67 13.33 6.30
C LYS A 33 0.25 12.74 6.30
N ASN A 34 0.10 11.47 5.90
CA ASN A 34 -1.18 10.78 5.92
C ASN A 34 -1.72 10.66 7.34
N SER A 35 -0.87 10.27 8.30
CA SER A 35 -1.24 10.20 9.72
C SER A 35 -1.69 11.56 10.27
N ILE A 36 -0.98 12.66 9.94
CA ILE A 36 -1.37 14.01 10.37
C ILE A 36 -2.67 14.47 9.71
N ASN A 37 -2.92 14.12 8.44
CA ASN A 37 -4.17 14.49 7.77
C ASN A 37 -5.39 13.77 8.35
N GLU A 38 -5.21 12.50 8.74
CA GLU A 38 -6.30 11.69 9.31
C GLU A 38 -6.56 12.02 10.79
N PHE A 39 -5.51 12.00 11.61
CA PHE A 39 -5.65 12.12 13.07
C PHE A 39 -5.38 13.52 13.62
N GLY A 40 -4.86 14.43 12.78
CA GLY A 40 -4.37 15.73 13.22
C GLY A 40 -3.00 15.67 13.90
N TYR A 41 -2.57 16.81 14.43
CA TYR A 41 -1.32 16.93 15.18
C TYR A 41 -1.53 16.57 16.66
N VAL A 42 -1.30 15.30 16.99
CA VAL A 42 -1.59 14.74 18.33
C VAL A 42 -0.36 14.40 19.18
N ASP A 43 0.83 14.39 18.57
CA ASP A 43 2.11 14.22 19.26
C ASP A 43 2.90 15.54 19.14
N PRO A 44 3.03 16.32 20.22
CA PRO A 44 3.77 17.58 20.22
C PRO A 44 5.29 17.45 20.05
N VAL A 45 5.89 18.40 19.35
CA VAL A 45 7.34 18.56 19.20
C VAL A 45 7.96 18.93 20.55
N ILE A 46 9.11 18.34 20.87
CA ILE A 46 9.85 18.63 22.10
C ILE A 46 11.00 19.60 21.78
N VAL A 47 11.06 20.71 22.51
CA VAL A 47 12.06 21.76 22.32
C VAL A 47 12.71 22.14 23.65
N ASN A 48 13.96 22.60 23.61
CA ASN A 48 14.61 23.22 24.77
C ASN A 48 14.14 24.68 24.93
N LYS A 49 14.45 25.31 26.06
CA LYS A 49 14.08 26.70 26.36
C LYS A 49 14.60 27.73 25.37
N ASP A 50 15.69 27.40 24.66
CA ASP A 50 16.28 28.23 23.61
C ASP A 50 15.69 27.94 22.21
N LEU A 51 14.58 27.19 22.18
CA LEU A 51 13.85 26.77 20.97
C LEU A 51 14.58 25.75 20.10
N THR A 52 15.69 25.16 20.57
CA THR A 52 16.33 24.03 19.88
C THR A 52 15.40 22.81 19.89
N VAL A 53 15.11 22.28 18.71
CA VAL A 53 14.28 21.07 18.55
C VAL A 53 15.05 19.84 19.03
N ILE A 54 14.51 19.17 20.04
CA ILE A 54 15.06 17.94 20.61
C ILE A 54 14.41 16.72 19.94
N GLY A 55 13.10 16.74 19.69
CA GLY A 55 12.38 15.65 19.05
C GLY A 55 11.22 16.16 18.20
N GLY A 56 10.94 15.48 17.08
CA GLY A 56 9.87 15.87 16.14
C GLY A 56 10.34 16.61 14.89
N HIS A 57 11.64 16.59 14.54
CA HIS A 57 12.17 17.25 13.34
C HIS A 57 11.44 16.86 12.05
N GLN A 58 11.10 15.58 11.88
CA GLN A 58 10.37 15.09 10.69
C GLN A 58 8.92 15.60 10.66
N ARG A 59 8.24 15.63 11.81
CA ARG A 59 6.89 16.22 11.96
C ARG A 59 6.89 17.70 11.58
N ILE A 60 7.89 18.47 12.02
CA ILE A 60 8.02 19.89 11.64
C ILE A 60 8.08 20.05 10.12
N LEU A 61 8.87 19.23 9.42
CA LEU A 61 8.99 19.32 7.96
C LEU A 61 7.64 19.11 7.29
N VAL A 62 6.90 18.08 7.70
CA VAL A 62 5.57 17.77 7.16
C VAL A 62 4.57 18.88 7.47
N LEU A 63 4.52 19.36 8.72
CA LEU A 63 3.61 20.44 9.15
C LEU A 63 3.88 21.74 8.38
N LYS A 64 5.15 22.08 8.12
CA LYS A 64 5.50 23.22 7.26
C LYS A 64 5.00 23.03 5.83
N THR A 65 5.13 21.83 5.26
CA THR A 65 4.61 21.54 3.91
C THR A 65 3.08 21.60 3.84
N LEU A 66 2.39 21.28 4.94
CA LEU A 66 0.94 21.43 5.07
C LEU A 66 0.49 22.89 5.34
N GLY A 67 1.42 23.85 5.41
CA GLY A 67 1.12 25.27 5.61
C GLY A 67 0.78 25.66 7.06
N VAL A 68 1.09 24.80 8.03
CA VAL A 68 0.88 25.09 9.46
C VAL A 68 1.92 26.10 9.94
N THR A 69 1.48 27.19 10.56
CA THR A 69 2.33 28.29 11.04
C THR A 69 2.60 28.25 12.55
N GLU A 70 1.69 27.66 13.33
CA GLU A 70 1.80 27.52 14.79
C GLU A 70 1.53 26.07 15.21
N ILE A 71 2.35 25.57 16.14
CA ILE A 71 2.23 24.21 16.66
C ILE A 71 2.36 24.22 18.18
N ASP A 72 1.68 23.27 18.84
CA ASP A 72 1.88 22.99 20.25
C ASP A 72 3.22 22.27 20.46
N CYS A 73 4.04 22.76 21.38
CA CYS A 73 5.36 22.24 21.71
C CYS A 73 5.46 21.96 23.20
N VAL A 74 6.21 20.92 23.56
CA VAL A 74 6.65 20.67 24.92
C VAL A 74 8.02 21.31 25.13
N VAL A 75 8.05 22.36 25.95
CA VAL A 75 9.28 23.08 26.31
C VAL A 75 9.88 22.49 27.59
N ILE A 76 11.16 22.15 27.53
CA ILE A 76 11.95 21.73 28.70
C ILE A 76 13.17 22.64 28.90
N ASP A 77 13.73 22.65 30.11
CA ASP A 77 14.98 23.36 30.41
C ASP A 77 16.02 22.33 30.82
N VAL A 78 16.91 21.98 29.89
CA VAL A 78 18.00 21.03 30.12
C VAL A 78 19.30 21.57 29.53
N ASP A 79 20.43 21.16 30.10
CA ASP A 79 21.74 21.45 29.51
C ASP A 79 21.92 20.74 28.15
N LYS A 80 22.90 21.21 27.36
CA LYS A 80 23.16 20.68 26.01
C LYS A 80 23.61 19.22 25.99
N THR A 81 24.17 18.71 27.08
CA THR A 81 24.54 17.30 27.17
C THR A 81 23.29 16.43 27.26
N LYS A 82 22.35 16.79 28.15
CA LYS A 82 21.04 16.14 28.27
C LYS A 82 20.18 16.33 27.03
N GLU A 83 20.24 17.49 26.39
CA GLU A 83 19.53 17.78 25.14
C GLU A 83 19.91 16.76 24.04
N LYS A 84 21.21 16.58 23.81
CA LYS A 84 21.74 15.61 22.83
C LYS A 84 21.40 14.16 23.21
N ALA A 85 21.54 13.80 24.48
CA ALA A 85 21.17 12.47 24.96
C ALA A 85 19.67 12.19 24.77
N LEU A 86 18.82 13.18 25.04
CA LEU A 86 17.38 13.08 24.88
C LEU A 86 16.97 12.99 23.40
N ASN A 87 17.63 13.74 22.51
CA ASN A 87 17.42 13.62 21.06
C ASN A 87 17.64 12.17 20.58
N ILE A 88 18.70 11.50 21.06
CA ILE A 88 18.93 10.08 20.74
C ILE A 88 17.86 9.19 21.38
N ALA A 89 17.57 9.40 22.68
CA ALA A 89 16.64 8.58 23.44
C ALA A 89 15.24 8.55 22.81
N LEU A 90 14.69 9.72 22.45
CA LEU A 90 13.37 9.85 21.82
C LEU A 90 13.27 9.15 20.46
N ASN A 91 14.40 8.95 19.78
CA ASN A 91 14.44 8.30 18.47
C ASN A 91 14.74 6.80 18.53
N LYS A 92 15.31 6.30 19.63
CA LYS A 92 15.82 4.92 19.74
C LYS A 92 15.08 4.08 20.77
N ILE A 93 14.57 4.67 21.84
CA ILE A 93 13.89 3.92 22.90
C ILE A 93 12.44 3.66 22.43
N SER A 94 12.21 2.45 21.93
CA SER A 94 10.90 1.91 21.59
C SER A 94 10.78 0.48 22.11
N GLY A 95 9.56 0.04 22.40
CA GLY A 95 9.26 -1.36 22.68
C GLY A 95 9.21 -2.21 21.42
N GLU A 96 9.27 -3.53 21.58
CA GLU A 96 8.92 -4.48 20.52
C GLU A 96 7.41 -4.72 20.50
N TRP A 97 6.87 -5.00 19.32
CA TRP A 97 5.47 -5.38 19.17
C TRP A 97 5.26 -6.82 19.65
N ASN A 98 4.16 -7.04 20.38
CA ASN A 98 3.56 -8.36 20.43
C ASN A 98 2.84 -8.57 19.08
N LYS A 99 3.32 -9.51 18.28
CA LYS A 99 2.89 -9.66 16.89
C LYS A 99 1.44 -10.15 16.81
N GLU A 100 1.04 -11.07 17.69
CA GLU A 100 -0.31 -11.59 17.77
C GLU A 100 -1.33 -10.46 18.00
N LEU A 101 -1.11 -9.64 19.04
CA LEU A 101 -1.96 -8.51 19.36
C LEU A 101 -1.97 -7.44 18.27
N LEU A 102 -0.82 -7.20 17.62
CA LEU A 102 -0.74 -6.26 16.51
C LEU A 102 -1.56 -6.73 15.31
N ALA A 103 -1.48 -8.01 14.96
CA ALA A 103 -2.23 -8.58 13.83
C ALA A 103 -3.73 -8.61 14.11
N ASP A 104 -4.14 -8.97 15.33
CA ASP A 104 -5.54 -8.91 15.75
C ASP A 104 -6.06 -7.47 15.64
N LEU A 105 -5.29 -6.48 16.11
CA LEU A 105 -5.69 -5.07 16.02
C LEU A 105 -5.81 -4.58 14.57
N ILE A 106 -4.88 -4.95 13.68
CA ILE A 106 -4.95 -4.59 12.25
C ILE A 106 -6.15 -5.25 11.58
N LYS A 107 -6.42 -6.53 11.90
CA LYS A 107 -7.57 -7.26 11.37
C LYS A 107 -8.89 -6.66 11.82
N ASP A 108 -8.97 -6.22 13.07
CA ASP A 108 -10.16 -5.54 13.59
C ASP A 108 -10.42 -4.24 12.83
N LEU A 109 -9.39 -3.43 12.56
CA LEU A 109 -9.52 -2.23 11.72
C LEU A 109 -9.99 -2.57 10.29
N GLN A 110 -9.42 -3.60 9.66
CA GLN A 110 -9.84 -4.05 8.34
C GLN A 110 -11.29 -4.54 8.32
N SER A 111 -11.76 -5.18 9.39
CA SER A 111 -13.15 -5.65 9.51
C SER A 111 -14.18 -4.52 9.60
N LEU A 112 -13.71 -3.30 9.94
CA LEU A 112 -14.50 -2.08 9.99
C LEU A 112 -14.36 -1.24 8.71
N ASP A 113 -13.77 -1.80 7.65
CA ASP A 113 -13.44 -1.12 6.39
C ASP A 113 -12.58 0.15 6.61
N TYR A 114 -11.76 0.17 7.66
CA TYR A 114 -10.85 1.28 7.94
C TYR A 114 -9.57 1.17 7.10
N ASP A 115 -9.11 2.28 6.53
CA ASP A 115 -7.88 2.33 5.75
C ASP A 115 -6.65 2.22 6.68
N THR A 116 -6.02 1.04 6.67
CA THR A 116 -4.85 0.75 7.50
C THR A 116 -3.60 1.51 7.09
N SER A 117 -3.56 2.17 5.92
CA SER A 117 -2.41 2.97 5.50
C SER A 117 -2.13 4.15 6.43
N PHE A 118 -3.15 4.65 7.14
CA PHE A 118 -2.99 5.72 8.15
C PHE A 118 -2.23 5.27 9.41
N THR A 119 -2.12 3.96 9.64
CA THR A 119 -1.36 3.41 10.78
C THR A 119 0.16 3.50 10.61
N GLY A 120 0.61 3.77 9.37
CA GLY A 120 2.03 3.79 8.99
C GLY A 120 2.56 2.43 8.53
N PHE A 121 1.76 1.36 8.61
CA PHE A 121 2.06 0.09 7.94
C PHE A 121 1.67 0.16 6.46
N ASP A 122 2.59 -0.25 5.58
CA ASP A 122 2.26 -0.47 4.18
C ASP A 122 1.68 -1.90 3.95
N PRO A 123 0.96 -2.13 2.84
CA PRO A 123 0.35 -3.44 2.59
C PRO A 123 1.34 -4.62 2.65
N PRO A 124 2.57 -4.53 2.09
CA PRO A 124 3.57 -5.58 2.25
C PRO A 124 3.96 -5.87 3.72
N GLU A 125 4.10 -4.85 4.57
CA GLU A 125 4.36 -5.04 6.01
C GLU A 125 3.21 -5.77 6.72
N ILE A 126 1.97 -5.44 6.38
CA ILE A 126 0.77 -6.10 6.93
C ILE A 126 0.71 -7.56 6.49
N ASP A 127 0.93 -7.83 5.20
CA ASP A 127 0.96 -9.19 4.66
C ASP A 127 2.06 -10.03 5.31
N ALA A 128 3.26 -9.45 5.49
CA ALA A 128 4.36 -10.11 6.17
C ALA A 128 4.02 -10.46 7.63
N LEU A 129 3.38 -9.54 8.35
CA LEU A 129 2.91 -9.78 9.73
C LEU A 129 1.92 -10.95 9.80
N PHE A 130 0.91 -10.97 8.91
CA PHE A 130 -0.08 -12.05 8.89
C PHE A 130 0.54 -13.39 8.48
N ASN A 131 1.46 -13.41 7.51
CA ASN A 131 2.15 -14.62 7.07
C ASN A 131 3.06 -15.20 8.15
N GLU A 132 3.65 -14.36 9.01
CA GLU A 132 4.49 -14.83 10.12
C GLU A 132 3.67 -15.56 11.20
N LEU A 133 2.46 -15.08 11.50
CA LEU A 133 1.58 -15.62 12.55
C LEU A 133 0.73 -16.78 12.07
N HIS A 134 0.32 -16.73 10.82
CA HIS A 134 -0.33 -17.81 10.12
C HIS A 134 0.57 -18.19 8.96
N PRO A 135 1.67 -18.95 9.21
CA PRO A 135 2.38 -19.58 8.13
C PRO A 135 1.36 -20.50 7.48
N LYS A 136 0.73 -20.00 6.41
CA LYS A 136 -0.09 -20.81 5.55
C LYS A 136 0.83 -21.99 5.24
N GLY A 137 0.30 -23.22 5.26
CA GLY A 137 1.03 -24.36 4.69
C GLY A 137 1.43 -24.16 3.22
N VAL A 138 1.10 -23.00 2.65
CA VAL A 138 1.65 -22.42 1.44
C VAL A 138 3.03 -21.83 1.74
N LYS A 139 4.05 -22.65 1.49
CA LYS A 139 5.42 -22.17 1.34
C LYS A 139 5.51 -21.59 -0.07
N GLU A 140 5.80 -20.30 -0.18
CA GLU A 140 6.23 -19.70 -1.45
C GLU A 140 7.40 -20.52 -1.99
N ASP A 141 7.33 -20.90 -3.27
CA ASP A 141 8.36 -21.72 -3.90
C ASP A 141 9.65 -20.95 -4.19
N GLY A 142 9.67 -19.65 -3.88
CA GLY A 142 10.80 -18.77 -4.11
C GLY A 142 10.98 -18.45 -5.60
N PHE A 143 9.91 -18.54 -6.39
CA PHE A 143 9.93 -18.16 -7.80
C PHE A 143 10.14 -16.65 -7.94
N ASP A 144 11.39 -16.27 -8.22
CA ASP A 144 11.84 -14.90 -8.53
C ASP A 144 12.57 -14.87 -9.89
N GLU A 145 12.19 -15.79 -10.79
CA GLU A 145 12.77 -15.82 -12.13
C GLU A 145 12.09 -14.77 -13.03
N PRO A 146 12.86 -13.93 -13.73
CA PRO A 146 12.28 -13.02 -14.70
C PRO A 146 11.57 -13.82 -15.80
N PRO A 147 10.45 -13.31 -16.36
CA PRO A 147 9.76 -14.01 -17.44
C PRO A 147 10.73 -14.27 -18.60
N PRO A 148 10.65 -15.44 -19.26
CA PRO A 148 11.56 -15.78 -20.34
C PRO A 148 11.39 -14.80 -21.50
N GLU A 149 12.50 -14.42 -22.16
CA GLU A 149 12.46 -13.52 -23.32
C GLU A 149 11.54 -14.05 -24.45
N THR A 150 11.46 -15.37 -24.58
CA THR A 150 10.51 -16.03 -25.49
C THR A 150 9.45 -16.73 -24.66
N PRO A 151 8.17 -16.31 -24.76
CA PRO A 151 7.07 -17.00 -24.10
C PRO A 151 7.00 -18.47 -24.51
N ILE A 152 6.98 -19.37 -23.51
CA ILE A 152 6.87 -20.82 -23.74
C ILE A 152 5.43 -21.19 -24.13
N THR A 153 4.46 -20.53 -23.49
CA THR A 153 3.03 -20.75 -23.72
C THR A 153 2.54 -20.04 -24.98
N LYS A 154 1.72 -20.73 -25.79
CA LYS A 154 1.11 -20.21 -27.01
C LYS A 154 -0.40 -20.02 -26.84
N LYS A 155 -0.97 -19.10 -27.64
CA LYS A 155 -2.41 -18.88 -27.70
C LYS A 155 -3.14 -20.19 -28.06
N GLY A 156 -4.16 -20.54 -27.27
CA GLY A 156 -4.93 -21.76 -27.34
C GLY A 156 -4.42 -22.89 -26.43
N GLU A 157 -3.22 -22.78 -25.86
CA GLU A 157 -2.69 -23.83 -24.98
C GLU A 157 -3.33 -23.80 -23.59
N ILE A 158 -3.58 -25.00 -23.05
CA ILE A 158 -4.15 -25.22 -21.73
C ILE A 158 -3.12 -25.92 -20.85
N TRP A 159 -2.86 -25.31 -19.70
CA TRP A 159 -2.07 -25.89 -18.61
C TRP A 159 -2.99 -26.54 -17.58
N ILE A 160 -2.63 -27.76 -17.16
CA ILE A 160 -3.33 -28.48 -16.09
C ILE A 160 -2.53 -28.35 -14.80
N LEU A 161 -3.10 -27.64 -13.83
CA LEU A 161 -2.50 -27.32 -12.54
C LEU A 161 -3.26 -28.07 -11.44
N GLY A 162 -2.99 -29.36 -11.32
CA GLY A 162 -3.78 -30.26 -10.47
C GLY A 162 -5.23 -30.34 -10.93
N ARG A 163 -6.17 -29.83 -10.13
CA ARG A 163 -7.59 -29.75 -10.49
C ARG A 163 -7.96 -28.50 -11.31
N HIS A 164 -7.02 -27.57 -11.46
CA HIS A 164 -7.25 -26.27 -12.09
C HIS A 164 -6.79 -26.29 -13.56
N ARG A 165 -7.42 -25.44 -14.38
CA ARG A 165 -7.10 -25.26 -15.79
C ARG A 165 -6.75 -23.79 -16.02
N LEU A 166 -5.67 -23.54 -16.73
CA LEU A 166 -5.24 -22.21 -17.16
C LEU A 166 -5.12 -22.21 -18.68
N ILE A 167 -5.73 -21.22 -19.35
CA ILE A 167 -5.63 -21.05 -20.80
C ILE A 167 -4.95 -19.74 -21.14
N CYS A 168 -4.04 -19.75 -22.13
CA CYS A 168 -3.63 -18.53 -22.80
C CYS A 168 -4.56 -18.34 -24.01
N GLY A 169 -5.47 -17.36 -23.97
CA GLY A 169 -6.52 -17.26 -24.98
C GLY A 169 -7.04 -15.84 -25.20
N ASP A 170 -8.01 -15.74 -26.10
CA ASP A 170 -8.68 -14.47 -26.41
C ASP A 170 -10.02 -14.43 -25.70
N SER A 171 -10.16 -13.54 -24.73
CA SER A 171 -11.41 -13.41 -23.97
C SER A 171 -12.58 -12.90 -24.82
N THR A 172 -12.33 -12.36 -26.01
CA THR A 172 -13.41 -11.96 -26.94
C THR A 172 -13.98 -13.13 -27.76
N LYS A 173 -13.42 -14.35 -27.60
CA LYS A 173 -13.72 -15.52 -28.42
C LYS A 173 -14.31 -16.65 -27.59
N ILE A 174 -15.50 -17.12 -27.96
CA ILE A 174 -16.22 -18.17 -27.23
C ILE A 174 -15.48 -19.50 -27.23
N GLU A 175 -14.65 -19.76 -28.24
CA GLU A 175 -13.83 -20.96 -28.38
C GLU A 175 -12.80 -21.07 -27.23
N THR A 176 -12.28 -19.92 -26.75
CA THR A 176 -11.39 -19.86 -25.59
C THR A 176 -12.07 -20.43 -24.35
N TYR A 177 -13.31 -20.00 -24.09
CA TYR A 177 -14.07 -20.46 -22.93
C TYR A 177 -14.51 -21.91 -23.11
N THR A 178 -14.96 -22.30 -24.29
CA THR A 178 -15.35 -23.69 -24.58
C THR A 178 -14.21 -24.65 -24.25
N ALA A 179 -12.98 -24.31 -24.67
CA ALA A 179 -11.80 -25.12 -24.40
C ALA A 179 -11.39 -25.09 -22.91
N LEU A 180 -11.45 -23.92 -22.26
CA LEU A 180 -11.13 -23.77 -20.83
C LEU A 180 -12.10 -24.55 -19.94
N MET A 181 -13.39 -24.42 -20.22
CA MET A 181 -14.49 -24.86 -19.36
C MET A 181 -14.78 -26.34 -19.48
N ASP A 182 -14.44 -26.98 -20.61
CA ASP A 182 -14.52 -28.43 -20.81
C ASP A 182 -15.89 -29.02 -20.42
N GLY A 183 -16.95 -28.36 -20.93
CA GLY A 183 -18.35 -28.73 -20.67
C GLY A 183 -18.90 -28.30 -19.30
N LYS A 184 -18.12 -27.61 -18.45
CA LYS A 184 -18.59 -27.05 -17.18
C LYS A 184 -18.99 -25.59 -17.31
N LYS A 185 -19.65 -25.06 -16.28
CA LYS A 185 -19.98 -23.63 -16.14
C LYS A 185 -19.41 -23.07 -14.84
N ALA A 186 -19.08 -21.78 -14.83
CA ALA A 186 -18.56 -21.10 -13.66
C ALA A 186 -19.71 -20.72 -12.71
N ASN A 187 -19.54 -20.90 -11.40
CA ASN A 187 -20.49 -20.40 -10.41
C ASN A 187 -20.20 -18.96 -9.97
N LEU A 188 -18.96 -18.52 -10.16
CA LEU A 188 -18.48 -17.17 -9.89
C LEU A 188 -17.45 -16.81 -10.96
N ILE A 189 -17.57 -15.60 -11.49
CA ILE A 189 -16.56 -14.99 -12.35
C ILE A 189 -15.95 -13.83 -11.56
N VAL A 190 -14.63 -13.82 -11.47
CA VAL A 190 -13.83 -12.74 -10.91
C VAL A 190 -12.91 -12.28 -12.01
N THR A 191 -13.04 -11.03 -12.45
CA THR A 191 -12.32 -10.53 -13.63
C THR A 191 -11.83 -9.10 -13.41
N ASP A 192 -10.67 -8.81 -14.00
CA ASP A 192 -10.05 -7.49 -14.03
C ASP A 192 -9.67 -7.18 -15.49
N PRO A 193 -10.61 -6.69 -16.31
CA PRO A 193 -10.36 -6.39 -17.72
C PRO A 193 -9.57 -5.07 -17.87
N PRO A 194 -9.04 -4.77 -19.08
CA PRO A 194 -8.50 -3.45 -19.37
C PRO A 194 -9.54 -2.34 -19.08
N TYR A 195 -9.08 -1.14 -18.68
CA TYR A 195 -9.93 0.03 -18.35
C TYR A 195 -9.73 1.22 -19.30
N ASN A 196 -8.97 1.04 -20.37
CA ASN A 196 -8.67 2.06 -21.38
C ASN A 196 -7.83 3.24 -20.85
N VAL A 197 -6.95 2.99 -19.88
CA VAL A 197 -6.15 4.03 -19.20
C VAL A 197 -4.69 4.11 -19.69
N ALA A 198 -4.35 3.34 -20.73
CA ALA A 198 -3.02 3.21 -21.30
C ALA A 198 -1.97 2.83 -20.25
N TYR A 199 -2.28 1.85 -19.39
CA TYR A 199 -1.44 1.44 -18.27
C TYR A 199 -0.02 1.04 -18.72
N GLU A 200 0.97 1.56 -18.00
CA GLU A 200 2.40 1.24 -18.15
C GLU A 200 3.00 1.01 -16.75
N GLY A 201 3.53 -0.19 -16.52
CA GLY A 201 4.16 -0.56 -15.25
C GLY A 201 5.42 -1.40 -15.45
N ASN A 202 5.98 -1.92 -14.36
CA ASN A 202 7.19 -2.75 -14.40
C ASN A 202 7.04 -4.01 -15.25
N ALA A 203 5.81 -4.52 -15.40
CA ALA A 203 5.47 -5.67 -16.24
C ALA A 203 5.20 -5.31 -17.72
N GLY A 204 5.35 -4.04 -18.10
CA GLY A 204 5.11 -3.54 -19.46
C GLY A 204 3.75 -2.86 -19.63
N LYS A 205 3.24 -2.90 -20.87
CA LYS A 205 1.98 -2.26 -21.28
C LYS A 205 0.89 -3.29 -21.44
N ILE A 206 -0.33 -2.93 -21.04
CA ILE A 206 -1.51 -3.77 -21.28
C ILE A 206 -1.96 -3.59 -22.73
N GLN A 207 -2.08 -4.70 -23.46
CA GLN A 207 -2.60 -4.68 -24.82
C GLN A 207 -4.10 -4.36 -24.81
N ASN A 208 -4.56 -3.56 -25.77
CA ASN A 208 -5.96 -3.12 -25.91
C ASN A 208 -6.46 -2.21 -24.77
N ASP A 209 -5.54 -1.58 -24.02
CA ASP A 209 -5.86 -0.63 -22.95
C ASP A 209 -5.76 0.83 -23.39
N ASN A 210 -5.76 1.08 -24.70
CA ASN A 210 -5.82 2.43 -25.28
C ASN A 210 -6.48 2.36 -26.66
N MET A 211 -7.80 2.46 -26.67
CA MET A 211 -8.68 2.30 -27.81
C MET A 211 -9.65 3.48 -27.89
N GLU A 212 -10.17 3.73 -29.09
CA GLU A 212 -11.29 4.64 -29.30
C GLU A 212 -12.54 4.13 -28.56
N ASP A 213 -13.29 5.03 -27.91
CA ASP A 213 -14.41 4.72 -27.00
C ASP A 213 -15.36 3.63 -27.52
N LYS A 214 -15.81 3.74 -28.77
CA LYS A 214 -16.74 2.76 -29.37
C LYS A 214 -16.11 1.38 -29.49
N LYS A 215 -14.84 1.31 -29.90
CA LYS A 215 -14.11 0.04 -30.05
C LYS A 215 -13.85 -0.59 -28.69
N PHE A 216 -13.54 0.23 -27.68
CA PHE A 216 -13.34 -0.25 -26.32
C PHE A 216 -14.63 -0.84 -25.72
N TYR A 217 -15.76 -0.16 -25.93
CA TYR A 217 -17.06 -0.69 -25.55
C TYR A 217 -17.36 -2.04 -26.23
N GLU A 218 -17.15 -2.13 -27.55
CA GLU A 218 -17.36 -3.36 -28.31
C GLU A 218 -16.44 -4.50 -27.80
N PHE A 219 -15.18 -4.18 -27.52
CA PHE A 219 -14.20 -5.12 -26.97
C PHE A 219 -14.63 -5.71 -25.61
N LEU A 220 -15.03 -4.86 -24.65
CA LEU A 220 -15.52 -5.33 -23.36
C LEU A 220 -16.83 -6.10 -23.49
N LEU A 221 -17.75 -5.65 -24.36
CA LEU A 221 -19.02 -6.32 -24.59
C LEU A 221 -18.82 -7.74 -25.15
N GLU A 222 -17.89 -7.93 -26.08
CA GLU A 222 -17.53 -9.25 -26.61
C GLU A 222 -17.00 -10.18 -25.51
N ALA A 223 -16.10 -9.67 -24.66
CA ALA A 223 -15.54 -10.44 -23.56
C ALA A 223 -16.60 -10.81 -22.51
N TYR A 224 -17.40 -9.85 -22.07
CA TYR A 224 -18.44 -10.06 -21.05
C TYR A 224 -19.56 -10.98 -21.54
N LYS A 225 -19.91 -10.94 -22.82
CA LYS A 225 -20.84 -11.93 -23.39
C LYS A 225 -20.28 -13.34 -23.26
N CYS A 226 -19.01 -13.56 -23.64
CA CYS A 226 -18.40 -14.88 -23.52
C CYS A 226 -18.35 -15.37 -22.06
N MET A 227 -18.02 -14.48 -21.12
CA MET A 227 -18.06 -14.74 -19.68
C MET A 227 -19.47 -15.15 -19.22
N TYR A 228 -20.47 -14.35 -19.56
CA TYR A 228 -21.87 -14.57 -19.18
C TYR A 228 -22.41 -15.90 -19.71
N GLU A 229 -22.16 -16.25 -20.97
CA GLU A 229 -22.61 -17.50 -21.59
C GLU A 229 -22.04 -18.75 -20.87
N ASN A 230 -20.86 -18.62 -20.27
CA ASN A 230 -20.17 -19.68 -19.53
C ASN A 230 -20.43 -19.64 -18.01
N LEU A 231 -21.28 -18.73 -17.55
CA LEU A 231 -21.75 -18.68 -16.18
C LEU A 231 -22.95 -19.62 -15.98
N ALA A 232 -23.00 -20.25 -14.81
CA ALA A 232 -24.14 -21.05 -14.38
C ALA A 232 -25.31 -20.12 -13.99
N ASP A 233 -26.54 -20.61 -14.13
CA ASP A 233 -27.73 -19.87 -13.71
C ASP A 233 -27.63 -19.51 -12.22
N GLY A 234 -27.87 -18.23 -11.89
CA GLY A 234 -27.70 -17.70 -10.53
C GLY A 234 -26.25 -17.46 -10.10
N GLY A 235 -25.27 -17.67 -10.97
CA GLY A 235 -23.89 -17.30 -10.72
C GLY A 235 -23.69 -15.79 -10.65
N SER A 236 -22.59 -15.37 -10.01
CA SER A 236 -22.24 -13.94 -9.86
C SER A 236 -21.03 -13.57 -10.71
N ILE A 237 -20.98 -12.31 -11.16
CA ILE A 237 -19.83 -11.72 -11.83
C ILE A 237 -19.34 -10.55 -10.98
N TYR A 238 -18.09 -10.61 -10.57
CA TYR A 238 -17.38 -9.54 -9.88
C TYR A 238 -16.31 -8.97 -10.80
N VAL A 239 -16.38 -7.66 -11.03
CA VAL A 239 -15.43 -6.89 -11.84
C VAL A 239 -14.76 -5.89 -10.91
N PHE A 240 -13.43 -5.82 -10.95
CA PHE A 240 -12.66 -4.89 -10.13
C PHE A 240 -12.75 -3.44 -10.65
#